data_AF-T1CM64-F1
#
_entry.id   AF-T1CM64-F1
#
_cell.length_a   1.000
_cell.length_b   1.000
_cell.length_c   1.000
_cell.angle_alpha   90.00
_cell.angle_beta   90.00
_cell.angle_gamma   90.00
#
_symmetry.space_group_name_H-M   'P 1'
#
loop_
_entity.id
_entity.type
_entity.pdbx_description
1 polymer ?
#
loop_
_entity_poly.entity_id
_entity_poly.type
_entity_poly.pdbx_seq_one_letter_code
_entity_poly.pdbx_strand_id
1 'polypeptide(L)'
;MKSSTGPDFVVNSAETVEHAKITVGSRVALNKQTLAVSGGIRPRRSDPLVTASEILDKPSVTYQDIGGLGEQIREIREAVEYPLLRSELYKKVGVDPPTGVLLIGSPG
;
A
#
# COMPACT_ATOMS: atom_id res chain seq x y z
N MET A 1 -20.18 18.35 2.11
CA MET A 1 -19.30 17.54 2.98
C MET A 1 -20.16 16.76 3.94
N LYS A 2 -20.00 15.44 4.00
CA LYS A 2 -20.71 14.61 4.96
C LYS A 2 -20.02 14.69 6.31
N SER A 3 -20.69 15.25 7.31
CA SER A 3 -20.18 15.23 8.67
C SER A 3 -20.22 13.81 9.22
N SER A 4 -19.25 13.45 10.05
CA SER A 4 -19.28 12.18 10.80
C SER A 4 -20.50 12.08 11.73
N THR A 5 -21.16 13.21 12.02
CA THR A 5 -22.34 13.31 12.88
C THR A 5 -23.67 13.20 12.10
N GLY A 6 -23.63 12.97 10.78
CA GLY A 6 -24.82 12.65 9.97
C GLY A 6 -25.18 13.66 8.87
N PRO A 7 -25.35 14.97 9.16
CA PRO A 7 -25.81 15.91 8.16
C PRO A 7 -24.72 16.28 7.13
N ASP A 8 -25.19 16.63 5.94
CA ASP A 8 -24.38 17.18 4.85
C ASP A 8 -24.32 18.70 4.95
N PHE A 9 -23.11 19.27 4.89
CA PHE A 9 -22.88 20.71 4.97
C PHE A 9 -22.18 21.23 3.72
N VAL A 10 -22.60 22.40 3.24
CA VAL A 10 -21.81 23.21 2.31
C VAL A 10 -20.86 24.06 3.15
N VAL A 11 -19.56 23.90 2.93
CA VAL A 11 -18.50 24.48 3.77
C VAL A 11 -17.57 25.31 2.92
N ASN A 12 -17.05 26.39 3.49
CA ASN A 12 -16.02 27.17 2.83
C ASN A 12 -14.64 26.53 3.06
N SER A 13 -13.80 26.56 2.03
CA SER A 13 -12.39 26.21 2.13
C SER A 13 -11.61 27.35 2.80
N ALA A 14 -10.82 27.07 3.83
CA ALA A 14 -9.88 28.05 4.33
C ALA A 14 -8.73 28.24 3.33
N GLU A 15 -8.21 29.47 3.21
CA GLU A 15 -7.11 29.84 2.31
C GLU A 15 -5.82 29.04 2.56
N THR A 16 -5.68 28.44 3.75
CA THR A 16 -4.55 27.61 4.15
C THR A 16 -4.53 26.23 3.46
N VAL A 17 -5.59 25.84 2.73
CA VAL A 17 -5.69 24.49 2.13
C VAL A 17 -5.68 24.58 0.61
N GLU A 18 -4.71 23.91 -0.02
CA GLU A 18 -4.62 23.80 -1.48
C GLU A 18 -5.76 22.95 -2.06
N HIS A 19 -6.58 23.56 -2.92
CA HIS A 19 -7.70 22.91 -3.60
C HIS A 19 -7.29 21.69 -4.45
N ALA A 20 -6.06 21.67 -4.97
CA ALA A 20 -5.56 20.58 -5.83
C ALA A 20 -5.39 19.24 -5.10
N LYS A 21 -5.19 19.27 -3.77
CA LYS A 21 -4.99 18.04 -2.98
C LYS A 21 -6.33 17.46 -2.49
N ILE A 22 -7.42 18.23 -2.56
CA ILE A 22 -8.75 17.79 -2.11
C ILE A 22 -9.44 17.05 -3.25
N THR A 23 -9.50 15.72 -3.15
CA THR A 23 -10.32 14.89 -4.04
C THR A 23 -11.56 14.39 -3.31
N VAL A 24 -12.62 14.07 -4.06
CA VAL A 24 -13.84 13.46 -3.50
C VAL A 24 -13.48 12.20 -2.72
N GLY A 25 -13.95 12.09 -1.47
CA GLY A 25 -13.59 11.01 -0.55
C GLY A 25 -12.41 11.31 0.38
N SER A 26 -11.69 12.42 0.16
CA SER A 26 -10.67 12.89 1.09
C SER A 26 -11.30 13.33 2.42
N ARG A 27 -10.68 12.92 3.54
CA ARG A 27 -11.11 13.34 4.88
C ARG A 27 -10.40 14.63 5.24
N VAL A 28 -11.18 15.65 5.55
CA VAL A 28 -10.69 16.98 5.95
C VAL A 28 -11.06 17.27 7.40
N ALA A 29 -10.24 18.06 8.08
CA ALA A 29 -10.60 18.59 9.38
C ALA A 29 -11.50 19.81 9.22
N LEU A 30 -12.49 19.93 10.11
CA LEU A 30 -13.50 20.98 10.09
C LEU A 30 -13.45 21.73 11.41
N ASN A 31 -13.48 23.05 11.35
CA ASN A 31 -13.71 23.87 12.52
C ASN A 31 -15.18 23.73 12.97
N LYS A 32 -15.42 23.37 14.24
CA LYS A 32 -16.76 23.11 14.77
C LYS A 32 -17.66 24.36 14.85
N GLN A 33 -17.09 25.56 14.93
CA GLN A 33 -17.85 26.81 15.10
C GLN A 33 -18.17 27.45 13.76
N THR A 34 -17.20 27.52 12.84
CA THR A 34 -17.35 28.22 11.55
C THR A 34 -17.68 27.27 10.40
N LEU A 35 -17.63 25.96 10.62
CA LEU A 35 -17.74 24.93 9.59
C LEU A 35 -16.79 25.17 8.40
N ALA A 36 -15.66 25.85 8.64
CA ALA A 36 -14.62 26.03 7.63
C ALA A 36 -13.67 24.82 7.65
N VAL A 37 -13.20 24.41 6.47
CA VAL A 37 -12.19 23.35 6.36
C VAL A 37 -10.88 23.86 6.92
N SER A 38 -10.50 23.38 8.11
CA SER A 38 -9.31 23.82 8.84
C SER A 38 -8.33 22.67 8.97
N GLY A 39 -7.20 22.75 8.28
CA GLY A 39 -6.12 21.76 8.41
C GLY A 39 -6.25 20.58 7.44
N GLY A 40 -5.09 20.20 6.90
CA GLY A 40 -4.91 19.36 5.73
C GLY A 40 -5.53 17.96 5.79
N ILE A 41 -5.51 17.33 4.62
CA ILE A 41 -6.02 15.98 4.36
C ILE A 41 -5.46 15.02 5.41
N ARG A 42 -6.35 14.43 6.20
CA ARG A 42 -5.94 13.42 7.17
C ARG A 42 -5.53 12.17 6.39
N PRO A 43 -4.44 11.49 6.78
CA PRO A 43 -4.03 10.26 6.11
C PRO A 43 -5.22 9.30 6.02
N ARG A 44 -5.27 8.55 4.91
CA ARG A 44 -6.25 7.47 4.76
C ARG A 44 -6.17 6.61 6.01
N ARG A 45 -7.32 6.21 6.55
CA ARG A 45 -7.35 5.32 7.70
C ARG A 45 -6.60 4.05 7.27
N SER A 46 -5.42 3.80 7.84
CA SER A 46 -4.87 2.47 7.85
C SER A 46 -5.65 1.71 8.92
N ASP A 47 -6.24 0.58 8.55
CA ASP A 47 -6.88 -0.27 9.53
C ASP A 47 -5.77 -0.88 10.41
N PRO A 48 -5.94 -0.88 11.74
CA PRO A 48 -4.91 -1.37 12.66
C PRO A 48 -4.53 -2.83 12.41
N LEU A 49 -5.43 -3.62 11.80
CA LEU A 49 -5.17 -5.00 11.37
C LEU A 49 -4.13 -5.08 10.23
N VAL A 50 -4.13 -4.11 9.32
CA VAL A 50 -3.15 -4.03 8.23
C VAL A 50 -1.79 -3.65 8.81
N THR A 51 -1.76 -2.61 9.65
CA THR A 51 -0.51 -2.18 10.31
C THR A 51 0.07 -3.26 11.21
N ALA A 52 -0.77 -4.06 11.90
CA ALA A 52 -0.30 -5.20 12.69
C ALA A 52 0.26 -6.35 11.84
N SER A 53 -0.09 -6.42 10.56
CA SER A 53 0.41 -7.44 9.63
C SER A 53 1.67 -7.00 8.87
N GLU A 54 2.11 -5.76 9.06
CA GLU A 54 3.35 -5.26 8.48
C GLU A 54 4.55 -5.90 9.21
N ILE A 55 5.45 -6.47 8.42
CA ILE A 55 6.68 -7.08 8.94
C ILE A 55 7.69 -5.94 9.20
N LEU A 56 7.94 -5.63 10.48
CA LEU A 56 8.90 -4.60 10.88
C LEU A 56 10.34 -5.11 10.85
N ASP A 57 10.56 -6.37 11.23
CA ASP A 57 11.88 -6.98 11.32
C ASP A 57 12.08 -8.05 10.26
N LYS A 58 13.24 -8.02 9.59
CA LYS A 58 13.62 -9.02 8.61
C LYS A 58 14.08 -10.30 9.32
N PRO A 59 13.57 -11.50 8.96
CA PRO A 59 14.08 -12.75 9.50
C PRO A 59 15.56 -12.96 9.12
N SER A 60 16.32 -13.60 10.01
CA SER A 60 17.76 -13.87 9.82
C SER A 60 18.06 -15.01 8.84
N VAL A 61 17.05 -15.75 8.40
CA VAL A 61 17.18 -16.91 7.52
C VAL A 61 17.47 -16.46 6.08
N THR A 62 18.40 -17.16 5.43
CA THR A 62 18.79 -16.94 4.04
C THR A 62 18.48 -18.17 3.17
N TYR A 63 18.51 -18.00 1.85
CA TYR A 63 18.32 -19.14 0.93
C TYR A 63 19.41 -20.22 1.06
N GLN A 64 20.57 -19.91 1.65
CA GLN A 64 21.64 -20.88 1.89
C GLN A 64 21.27 -21.88 2.98
N ASP A 65 20.34 -21.49 3.87
CA ASP A 65 19.87 -22.33 4.96
C ASP A 65 18.82 -23.37 4.49
N ILE A 66 18.38 -23.29 3.22
CA ILE A 66 17.38 -24.19 2.62
C ILE A 66 18.10 -25.25 1.78
N GLY A 67 18.11 -26.50 2.26
CA GLY A 67 18.73 -27.63 1.57
C GLY A 67 17.83 -28.29 0.51
N GLY A 68 18.42 -28.76 -0.59
CA GLY A 68 17.76 -29.67 -1.54
C GLY A 68 16.73 -29.06 -2.51
N LEU A 69 16.37 -27.78 -2.35
CA LEU A 69 15.32 -27.10 -3.12
C LEU A 69 15.87 -26.03 -4.09
N GLY A 70 17.06 -26.25 -4.66
CA GLY A 70 17.75 -25.25 -5.47
C GLY A 70 16.95 -24.77 -6.70
N GLU A 71 16.27 -25.68 -7.37
CA GLU A 71 15.45 -25.37 -8.56
C GLU A 71 14.23 -24.52 -8.18
N GLN A 72 13.52 -24.91 -7.11
CA GLN A 72 12.33 -24.19 -6.62
C GLN A 72 12.70 -22.80 -6.11
N ILE A 73 13.84 -22.66 -5.42
CA ILE A 73 14.35 -21.35 -5.01
C ILE A 73 14.65 -20.48 -6.24
N ARG A 74 15.27 -21.05 -7.30
CA ARG A 74 15.54 -20.30 -8.53
C ARG A 74 14.25 -19.78 -9.16
N GLU A 75 13.23 -20.62 -9.30
CA GLU A 75 11.93 -20.22 -9.86
C GLU A 75 11.27 -19.09 -9.06
N ILE A 76 11.28 -19.17 -7.72
CA ILE A 76 10.72 -18.11 -6.86
C ILE A 76 11.49 -16.80 -7.04
N ARG A 77 12.83 -16.85 -7.15
CA ARG A 77 13.65 -15.65 -7.35
C ARG A 77 13.38 -15.00 -8.71
N GLU A 78 13.22 -15.79 -9.76
CA GLU A 78 12.86 -15.29 -11.09
C GLU A 78 11.46 -14.67 -11.10
N ALA A 79 10.51 -15.26 -10.37
CA ALA A 79 9.14 -14.75 -10.31
C ALA A 79 9.00 -13.50 -9.42
N VAL A 80 9.75 -13.40 -8.31
CA VAL A 80 9.55 -12.32 -7.31
C VAL A 80 10.69 -11.31 -7.31
N GLU A 81 11.95 -11.75 -7.26
CA GLU A 81 13.10 -10.83 -7.17
C GLU A 81 13.35 -10.11 -8.49
N TYR A 82 13.25 -10.81 -9.63
CA TYR A 82 13.63 -10.23 -10.92
C TYR A 82 12.71 -9.09 -11.38
N PRO A 83 11.37 -9.17 -11.24
CA PRO A 83 10.50 -8.04 -11.54
C PRO A 83 10.79 -6.79 -10.70
N LEU A 84 11.14 -6.99 -9.42
CA LEU A 84 11.41 -5.91 -8.48
C LEU A 84 12.79 -5.28 -8.70
N LEU A 85 13.83 -6.09 -8.91
CA LEU A 85 15.21 -5.63 -9.08
C LEU A 85 15.54 -5.22 -10.52
N ARG A 86 14.88 -5.81 -11.52
CA ARG A 86 15.23 -5.67 -12.94
C ARG A 86 14.00 -5.47 -13.84
N SER A 87 13.10 -4.57 -13.43
CA SER A 87 11.87 -4.24 -14.18
C SER A 87 12.13 -3.80 -15.63
N GLU A 88 13.30 -3.23 -15.94
CA GLU A 88 13.67 -2.82 -17.30
C GLU A 88 13.75 -3.98 -18.29
N LEU A 89 14.15 -5.18 -17.84
CA LEU A 89 14.22 -6.35 -18.70
C LEU A 89 12.84 -6.76 -19.20
N TYR A 90 11.85 -6.75 -18.30
CA TYR A 90 10.45 -7.03 -18.62
C TYR A 90 9.87 -6.01 -19.61
N LYS A 91 10.17 -4.72 -19.42
CA LYS A 91 9.76 -3.65 -20.35
C LYS A 91 10.38 -3.78 -21.75
N LYS A 92 11.64 -4.21 -21.85
CA LYS A 92 12.34 -4.40 -23.13
C LYS A 92 11.84 -5.62 -23.90
N VAL A 93 11.54 -6.70 -23.18
CA VAL A 93 11.00 -7.93 -23.76
C VAL A 93 9.51 -7.78 -24.08
N GLY A 94 8.80 -6.86 -23.41
CA GLY A 94 7.38 -6.61 -23.63
C GLY A 94 6.47 -7.65 -22.99
N VAL A 95 6.95 -8.30 -21.92
CA VAL A 95 6.20 -9.31 -21.17
C VAL A 95 5.84 -8.79 -19.79
N ASP A 96 4.63 -9.11 -19.34
CA ASP A 96 4.17 -8.75 -18.01
C ASP A 96 4.83 -9.65 -16.95
N PRO A 97 5.27 -9.07 -15.82
CA PRO A 97 5.83 -9.86 -14.73
C PRO A 97 4.75 -10.74 -14.08
N PRO A 98 5.12 -11.91 -13.54
CA PRO A 98 4.19 -12.75 -12.81
C PRO A 98 3.70 -12.05 -11.54
N THR A 99 2.40 -12.20 -11.22
CA THR A 99 1.74 -11.46 -10.12
C THR A 99 1.71 -12.21 -8.80
N GLY A 100 2.08 -13.50 -8.78
CA GLY A 100 2.07 -14.32 -7.58
C GLY A 100 2.62 -15.71 -7.83
N VAL A 101 3.00 -16.37 -6.73
CA VAL A 101 3.51 -17.75 -6.73
C VAL A 101 2.66 -18.59 -5.77
N LEU A 102 2.43 -19.85 -6.12
CA LEU A 102 1.69 -20.80 -5.31
C LEU A 102 2.63 -21.94 -4.92
N LEU A 103 2.84 -22.13 -3.61
CA LEU A 103 3.67 -23.19 -3.07
C LEU A 103 2.76 -24.36 -2.65
N ILE A 104 2.95 -25.53 -3.26
CA ILE A 104 2.21 -26.77 -2.95
C ILE A 104 3.20 -27.89 -2.68
N GLY A 105 2.94 -28.68 -1.65
CA GLY A 105 3.71 -29.87 -1.31
C GLY A 105 3.02 -30.69 -0.23
N SER A 106 3.52 -31.90 0.02
CA SER A 106 3.21 -32.62 1.25
C SER A 106 3.66 -31.79 2.46
N PRO A 107 2.94 -31.80 3.59
CA PRO A 107 3.40 -31.12 4.79
C PRO A 107 4.76 -31.71 5.23
N GLY A 108 5.78 -30.86 5.33
CA GLY A 108 7.15 -31.26 5.67
C GLY A 108 8.18 -30.30 5.10
#